data_AF-A0A0P0XWN2-F1
#
_entry.id   AF-A0A0P0XWN2-F1
#
_cell.length_a   1.000
_cell.length_b   1.000
_cell.length_c   1.000
_cell.angle_alpha   90.00
_cell.angle_beta   90.00
_cell.angle_gamma   90.00
#
_symmetry.space_group_name_H-M   'P 1'
#
loop_
_entity.id
_entity.type
_entity.pdbx_description
1 polymer ?
#
loop_
_entity_poly.entity_id
_entity_poly.type
_entity_poly.pdbx_seq_one_letter_code
_entity_poly.pdbx_strand_id
1 'polypeptide(L)'
;ELISLLSRAPTTETSSPPSAAMQQRRPASGRPSGTDGSDFSYRMVVDSRYQRVADGKSRLGRLILVQALHQVAGGALLLLALSKGAEMNKFAVMSVAAGLLAIVLGEIGRRRTMAVLLRMYTSLSSIAVAFSVACIIRSELFFKITKQNTESITSHELLEVVRVALGVLLQLVVIATTTRLLQNMSPPRRAS
;
A
#
# COMPACT_ATOMS: atom_id res chain seq x y z
N GLU A 1 -45.12 7.63 -66.30
CA GLU A 1 -44.25 8.46 -67.16
C GLU A 1 -42.89 8.58 -66.48
N LEU A 2 -41.85 7.94 -67.03
CA LEU A 2 -40.96 8.51 -68.06
C LEU A 2 -40.26 9.78 -67.52
N ILE A 3 -39.08 9.62 -66.93
CA ILE A 3 -37.76 9.76 -67.60
C ILE A 3 -37.54 11.20 -68.07
N SER A 4 -36.56 11.88 -67.47
CA SER A 4 -35.65 12.87 -68.07
C SER A 4 -35.21 13.91 -67.02
N LEU A 5 -33.95 14.26 -66.76
CA LEU A 5 -32.68 13.94 -67.37
C LEU A 5 -31.58 14.54 -66.45
N LEU A 6 -30.55 13.72 -66.18
CA LEU A 6 -29.12 14.05 -66.23
C LEU A 6 -28.41 14.99 -65.22
N SER A 7 -27.20 14.52 -64.89
CA SER A 7 -25.99 15.21 -64.39
C SER A 7 -25.77 15.07 -62.88
N ARG A 8 -24.71 14.44 -62.34
CA ARG A 8 -23.44 13.95 -62.87
C ARG A 8 -22.77 13.07 -61.78
N ALA A 9 -22.07 12.02 -62.20
CA ALA A 9 -21.25 11.14 -61.35
C ALA A 9 -20.02 11.85 -60.72
N PRO A 10 -19.34 11.22 -59.75
CA PRO A 10 -18.16 10.43 -60.13
C PRO A 10 -18.01 9.07 -59.42
N THR A 11 -17.78 8.06 -60.26
CA THR A 11 -16.82 6.94 -60.21
C THR A 11 -16.13 6.53 -58.88
N THR A 12 -16.29 5.24 -58.55
CA THR A 12 -15.26 4.21 -58.16
C THR A 12 -14.24 4.59 -57.07
N GLU A 13 -13.99 3.83 -56.00
CA GLU A 13 -13.56 2.44 -55.97
C GLU A 13 -13.78 1.82 -54.57
N THR A 14 -14.02 0.51 -54.55
CA THR A 14 -14.00 -0.35 -53.36
C THR A 14 -12.57 -0.91 -53.22
N SER A 15 -11.86 -0.67 -52.11
CA SER A 15 -10.85 -1.62 -51.61
C SER A 15 -10.41 -1.33 -50.16
N SER A 16 -10.66 -2.32 -49.30
CA SER A 16 -9.84 -2.78 -48.16
C SER A 16 -9.65 -1.88 -46.91
N PRO A 17 -9.85 -2.42 -45.69
CA PRO A 17 -9.53 -1.72 -44.44
C PRO A 17 -8.02 -1.55 -44.27
N PRO A 18 -7.56 -0.57 -43.46
CA PRO A 18 -6.16 -0.21 -43.36
C PRO A 18 -5.32 -1.39 -42.88
N SER A 19 -4.35 -1.78 -43.71
CA SER A 19 -3.22 -2.62 -43.33
C SER A 19 -2.68 -2.12 -42.00
N ALA A 20 -2.87 -2.91 -40.95
CA ALA A 20 -2.11 -2.77 -39.73
C ALA A 20 -0.63 -2.69 -40.14
N ALA A 21 -0.02 -1.52 -39.95
CA ALA A 21 1.41 -1.38 -40.02
C ALA A 21 2.00 -2.13 -38.80
N MET A 22 1.98 -3.47 -38.85
CA MET A 22 2.97 -4.26 -38.15
C MET A 22 4.29 -3.82 -38.73
N GLN A 23 5.03 -3.03 -37.96
CA GLN A 23 6.38 -2.61 -38.28
C GLN A 23 7.29 -3.83 -38.14
N GLN A 24 7.16 -4.75 -39.10
CA GLN A 24 7.98 -5.94 -39.20
C GLN A 24 9.30 -5.50 -39.82
N ARG A 25 10.25 -5.13 -38.96
CA ARG A 25 11.65 -4.88 -39.36
C ARG A 25 12.14 -6.13 -40.10
N ARG A 26 12.57 -5.93 -41.35
CA ARG A 26 13.25 -6.93 -42.18
C ARG A 26 14.38 -7.58 -41.37
N PRO A 27 14.53 -8.93 -41.36
CA PRO A 27 15.74 -9.55 -40.85
C PRO A 27 16.80 -9.41 -41.93
N ALA A 28 17.56 -8.31 -41.90
CA ALA A 28 18.86 -8.31 -42.56
C ALA A 28 19.73 -9.35 -41.85
N SER A 29 20.42 -10.18 -42.62
CA SER A 29 21.27 -11.30 -42.22
C SER A 29 22.43 -10.88 -41.30
N GLY A 30 22.09 -10.56 -40.05
CA GLY A 30 23.01 -10.26 -38.97
C GLY A 30 22.57 -11.04 -37.73
N ARG A 31 23.55 -11.72 -37.11
CA ARG A 31 23.47 -12.44 -35.83
C ARG A 31 22.41 -11.83 -34.89
N PRO A 32 21.55 -12.61 -34.22
CA PRO A 32 20.62 -12.08 -33.22
C PRO A 32 21.42 -11.20 -32.26
N SER A 33 21.18 -9.88 -32.28
CA SER A 33 21.93 -8.92 -31.46
C SER A 33 21.43 -9.02 -30.01
N GLY A 34 21.76 -10.13 -29.37
CA GLY A 34 21.35 -10.47 -28.00
C GLY A 34 22.52 -11.00 -27.17
N THR A 35 23.76 -10.80 -27.60
CA THR A 35 24.96 -11.25 -26.86
C THR A 35 26.11 -10.24 -26.91
N ASP A 36 25.82 -8.94 -27.03
CA ASP A 36 26.82 -7.87 -26.88
C ASP A 36 26.98 -7.44 -25.40
N GLY A 37 26.38 -8.17 -24.46
CA GLY A 37 26.39 -7.84 -23.04
C GLY A 37 25.53 -6.61 -22.66
N SER A 38 25.00 -5.86 -23.64
CA SER A 38 24.11 -4.73 -23.40
C SER A 38 22.74 -5.21 -22.91
N ASP A 39 22.19 -6.27 -23.51
CA ASP A 39 20.94 -6.90 -23.05
C ASP A 39 21.13 -7.58 -21.68
N PHE A 40 22.30 -8.18 -21.43
CA PHE A 40 22.62 -8.73 -20.11
C PHE A 40 22.67 -7.62 -19.05
N SER A 41 23.35 -6.51 -19.32
CA SER A 41 23.42 -5.36 -18.42
C SER A 41 22.04 -4.73 -18.19
N TYR A 42 21.21 -4.65 -19.24
CA TYR A 42 19.84 -4.17 -19.14
C TYR A 42 18.97 -5.11 -18.28
N ARG A 43 18.99 -6.42 -18.56
CA ARG A 43 18.29 -7.45 -17.79
C ARG A 43 18.71 -7.44 -16.32
N MET A 44 19.99 -7.32 -16.00
CA MET A 44 20.47 -7.25 -14.61
C MET A 44 19.96 -6.02 -13.85
N VAL A 45 19.90 -4.85 -14.50
CA VAL A 45 19.37 -3.62 -13.87
C VAL A 45 17.85 -3.66 -13.73
N VAL A 46 17.16 -4.34 -14.65
CA VAL A 46 15.70 -4.48 -14.65
C VAL A 46 15.26 -5.56 -13.65
N ASP A 47 15.88 -6.74 -13.66
CA ASP A 47 15.59 -7.86 -12.77
C ASP A 47 15.85 -7.49 -11.30
N SER A 48 16.94 -6.77 -11.02
CA SER A 48 17.22 -6.29 -9.66
C SER A 48 16.15 -5.33 -9.13
N ARG A 49 15.47 -4.55 -9.98
CA ARG A 49 14.31 -3.74 -9.55
C ARG A 49 13.09 -4.59 -9.28
N TYR A 50 12.76 -5.50 -10.19
CA TYR A 50 11.62 -6.40 -10.00
C TYR A 50 11.79 -7.23 -8.73
N GLN A 51 12.99 -7.69 -8.45
CA GLN A 51 13.35 -8.39 -7.21
C GLN A 51 13.14 -7.50 -5.98
N ARG A 52 13.65 -6.26 -5.98
CA ARG A 52 13.43 -5.31 -4.86
C ARG A 52 11.96 -4.99 -4.61
N VAL A 53 11.15 -4.90 -5.67
CA VAL A 53 9.69 -4.71 -5.55
C VAL A 53 9.03 -5.95 -4.98
N ALA A 54 9.40 -7.14 -5.44
CA ALA A 54 8.89 -8.41 -4.91
C ALA A 54 9.24 -8.59 -3.43
N ASP A 55 10.50 -8.37 -3.05
CA ASP A 55 10.98 -8.43 -1.67
C ASP A 55 10.27 -7.39 -0.80
N GLY A 56 10.13 -6.17 -1.30
CA GLY A 56 9.38 -5.11 -0.62
C GLY A 56 7.92 -5.48 -0.38
N LYS A 57 7.25 -6.09 -1.36
CA LYS A 57 5.87 -6.58 -1.25
C LYS A 57 5.75 -7.72 -0.25
N SER A 58 6.70 -8.66 -0.24
CA SER A 58 6.71 -9.78 0.71
C SER A 58 6.89 -9.27 2.14
N ARG A 59 7.89 -8.40 2.37
CA ARG A 59 8.13 -7.76 3.66
C ARG A 59 6.94 -6.95 4.13
N LEU A 60 6.31 -6.18 3.24
CA LEU A 60 5.11 -5.41 3.55
C LEU A 60 3.92 -6.33 3.90
N GLY A 61 3.75 -7.45 3.20
CA GLY A 61 2.71 -8.44 3.53
C GLY A 61 2.88 -9.00 4.94
N ARG A 62 4.12 -9.31 5.34
CA ARG A 62 4.41 -9.73 6.72
C ARG A 62 4.10 -8.62 7.75
N LEU A 63 4.42 -7.36 7.44
CA LEU A 63 4.11 -6.25 8.33
C LEU A 63 2.61 -6.02 8.47
N ILE A 64 1.83 -6.13 7.39
CA ILE A 64 0.36 -6.05 7.43
C ILE A 64 -0.20 -7.16 8.31
N LEU A 65 0.33 -8.39 8.22
CA LEU A 65 -0.07 -9.49 9.10
C LEU A 65 0.21 -9.16 10.58
N VAL A 66 1.42 -8.68 10.90
CA VAL A 66 1.78 -8.29 12.27
C VAL A 66 0.89 -7.15 12.78
N GLN A 67 0.57 -6.17 11.93
CA GLN A 67 -0.39 -5.12 12.27
C GLN A 67 -1.80 -5.65 12.50
N ALA A 68 -2.25 -6.62 11.72
CA ALA A 68 -3.54 -7.26 11.93
C ALA A 68 -3.60 -7.97 13.28
N LEU A 69 -2.56 -8.72 13.64
CA LEU A 69 -2.46 -9.35 14.97
C LEU A 69 -2.44 -8.30 16.09
N HIS A 70 -1.67 -7.24 15.91
CA HIS A 70 -1.64 -6.11 16.84
C HIS A 70 -3.03 -5.46 17.00
N GLN A 71 -3.78 -5.32 15.92
CA GLN A 71 -5.13 -4.77 15.90
C GLN A 71 -6.13 -5.67 16.61
N VAL A 72 -6.06 -6.98 16.36
CA VAL A 72 -6.89 -8.00 17.04
C VAL A 72 -6.64 -7.97 18.55
N ALA A 73 -5.38 -7.89 18.98
CA ALA A 73 -5.06 -7.76 20.40
C ALA A 73 -5.72 -6.52 21.04
N GLY A 74 -5.89 -5.42 20.28
CA GLY A 74 -6.57 -4.23 20.79
C GLY A 74 -8.06 -4.28 20.78
N GLY A 75 -8.63 -4.84 19.73
CA GLY A 75 -10.05 -5.16 19.71
C GLY A 75 -10.40 -6.06 20.90
N ALA A 76 -9.60 -7.08 21.17
CA ALA A 76 -9.81 -7.99 22.29
C ALA A 76 -9.73 -7.28 23.66
N LEU A 77 -8.72 -6.42 23.87
CA LEU A 77 -8.61 -5.64 25.11
C LEU A 77 -9.79 -4.65 25.27
N LEU A 78 -10.19 -3.99 24.19
CA LEU A 78 -11.33 -3.06 24.19
C LEU A 78 -12.65 -3.79 24.48
N LEU A 79 -12.86 -4.97 23.86
CA LEU A 79 -14.03 -5.82 24.11
C LEU A 79 -14.05 -6.35 25.54
N LEU A 80 -12.88 -6.71 26.09
CA LEU A 80 -12.77 -7.15 27.47
C LEU A 80 -13.13 -5.99 28.43
N ALA A 81 -12.65 -4.78 28.18
CA ALA A 81 -13.02 -3.60 28.95
C ALA A 81 -14.53 -3.33 28.88
N LEU A 82 -15.11 -3.42 27.68
CA LEU A 82 -16.55 -3.26 27.47
C LEU A 82 -17.36 -4.33 28.23
N SER A 83 -16.90 -5.59 28.23
CA SER A 83 -17.57 -6.68 28.96
C SER A 83 -17.55 -6.50 30.48
N LYS A 84 -16.59 -5.74 31.00
CA LYS A 84 -16.48 -5.38 32.42
C LYS A 84 -17.29 -4.12 32.78
N GLY A 85 -18.03 -3.56 31.83
CA GLY A 85 -18.82 -2.34 32.04
C GLY A 85 -17.98 -1.06 32.11
N ALA A 86 -16.73 -1.07 31.65
CA ALA A 86 -15.90 0.12 31.62
C ALA A 86 -16.41 1.13 30.59
N GLU A 87 -16.27 2.43 30.91
CA GLU A 87 -16.54 3.53 29.98
C GLU A 87 -15.70 3.38 28.71
N MET A 88 -16.37 3.48 27.55
CA MET A 88 -15.73 3.19 26.26
C MET A 88 -14.96 4.41 25.75
N ASN A 89 -13.64 4.30 25.66
CA ASN A 89 -12.82 5.40 25.15
C ASN A 89 -13.02 5.59 23.64
N LYS A 90 -13.60 6.74 23.26
CA LYS A 90 -13.86 7.11 21.85
C LYS A 90 -12.59 7.04 20.99
N PHE A 91 -11.44 7.41 21.54
CA PHE A 91 -10.16 7.33 20.81
C PHE A 91 -9.74 5.88 20.55
N ALA A 92 -9.97 4.97 21.49
CA ALA A 92 -9.71 3.54 21.28
C ALA A 92 -10.61 2.96 20.20
N VAL A 93 -11.91 3.29 20.20
CA VAL A 93 -12.86 2.83 19.16
C VAL A 93 -12.46 3.36 17.78
N MET A 94 -12.16 4.66 17.67
CA MET A 94 -11.72 5.27 16.40
C MET A 94 -10.39 4.69 15.92
N SER A 95 -9.47 4.41 16.83
CA SER A 95 -8.21 3.73 16.53
C SER A 95 -8.45 2.32 15.99
N VAL A 96 -9.34 1.56 16.62
CA VAL A 96 -9.67 0.20 16.19
C VAL A 96 -10.30 0.21 14.79
N ALA A 97 -11.28 1.09 14.56
CA ALA A 97 -11.95 1.24 13.26
C ALA A 97 -10.99 1.68 12.15
N ALA A 98 -10.19 2.72 12.40
CA ALA A 98 -9.22 3.23 11.42
C ALA A 98 -8.15 2.19 11.08
N GLY A 99 -7.63 1.44 12.07
CA GLY A 99 -6.63 0.42 11.83
C GLY A 99 -7.17 -0.79 11.06
N LEU A 100 -8.42 -1.22 11.31
CA LEU A 100 -9.07 -2.27 10.51
C LEU A 100 -9.22 -1.85 9.04
N LEU A 101 -9.70 -0.62 8.80
CA LEU A 101 -9.82 -0.08 7.45
C LEU A 101 -8.44 0.05 6.77
N ALA A 102 -7.40 0.46 7.52
CA ALA A 102 -6.04 0.53 7.00
C ALA A 102 -5.54 -0.85 6.54
N ILE A 103 -5.74 -1.92 7.33
CA ILE A 103 -5.33 -3.28 6.98
C ILE A 103 -5.96 -3.73 5.65
N VAL A 104 -7.27 -3.49 5.47
CA VAL A 104 -7.97 -3.81 4.22
C VAL A 104 -7.36 -3.07 3.03
N LEU A 105 -7.14 -1.76 3.16
CA LEU A 105 -6.51 -0.95 2.11
C LEU A 105 -5.08 -1.39 1.82
N GLY A 106 -4.32 -1.76 2.85
CA GLY A 106 -2.94 -2.22 2.73
C GLY A 106 -2.85 -3.51 1.95
N GLU A 107 -3.72 -4.48 2.25
CA GLU A 107 -3.73 -5.77 1.57
C GLU A 107 -4.18 -5.65 0.11
N ILE A 108 -5.22 -4.86 -0.16
CA ILE A 108 -5.66 -4.57 -1.55
C ILE A 108 -4.55 -3.83 -2.31
N GLY A 109 -3.95 -2.81 -1.70
CA GLY A 109 -2.88 -2.01 -2.30
C GLY A 109 -1.64 -2.84 -2.62
N ARG A 110 -1.26 -3.76 -1.73
CA ARG A 110 -0.16 -4.71 -1.93
C ARG A 110 -0.45 -5.69 -3.06
N ARG A 111 -1.65 -6.27 -3.12
CA ARG A 111 -2.03 -7.24 -4.16
C ARG A 111 -2.12 -6.59 -5.54
N ARG A 112 -2.78 -5.43 -5.63
CA ARG A 112 -2.97 -4.69 -6.89
C ARG A 112 -1.75 -3.84 -7.29
N THR A 113 -0.71 -3.80 -6.47
CA THR A 113 0.50 -2.98 -6.68
C THR A 113 0.14 -1.50 -6.92
N MET A 114 -0.81 -0.99 -6.15
CA MET A 114 -1.37 0.35 -6.31
C MET A 114 -0.74 1.31 -5.29
N ALA A 115 0.12 2.20 -5.80
CA ALA A 115 0.81 3.23 -5.02
C ALA A 115 -0.13 4.08 -4.16
N VAL A 116 -1.29 4.48 -4.72
CA VAL A 116 -2.27 5.32 -4.01
C VAL A 116 -2.86 4.59 -2.81
N LEU A 117 -3.27 3.33 -2.96
CA LEU A 117 -3.82 2.53 -1.85
C LEU A 117 -2.78 2.29 -0.76
N LEU A 118 -1.52 2.07 -1.14
CA LEU A 118 -0.43 1.93 -0.19
C LEU A 118 -0.20 3.21 0.62
N ARG A 119 -0.31 4.40 0.00
CA ARG A 119 -0.24 5.69 0.70
C ARG A 119 -1.42 5.88 1.66
N MET A 120 -2.63 5.54 1.23
CA MET A 120 -3.84 5.59 2.07
C MET A 120 -3.73 4.64 3.27
N TYR A 121 -3.16 3.46 3.06
CA TYR A 121 -2.85 2.52 4.13
C TYR A 121 -1.87 3.13 5.15
N THR A 122 -0.75 3.69 4.71
CA THR A 122 0.22 4.28 5.65
C THR A 122 -0.36 5.48 6.39
N SER A 123 -1.12 6.35 5.73
CA SER A 123 -1.73 7.52 6.38
C SER A 123 -2.78 7.10 7.41
N LEU A 124 -3.68 6.18 7.06
CA LEU A 124 -4.73 5.74 7.94
C LEU A 124 -4.21 4.92 9.12
N SER A 125 -3.18 4.10 8.89
CA SER A 125 -2.45 3.39 9.95
C SER A 125 -1.76 4.36 10.91
N SER A 126 -1.18 5.45 10.42
CA SER A 126 -0.61 6.50 11.27
C SER A 126 -1.67 7.20 12.12
N ILE A 127 -2.85 7.48 11.54
CA ILE A 127 -3.99 8.06 12.27
C ILE A 127 -4.48 7.11 13.37
N ALA A 128 -4.57 5.81 13.07
CA ALA A 128 -4.97 4.80 14.05
C ALA A 128 -4.02 4.78 15.25
N VAL A 129 -2.70 4.80 15.01
CA VAL A 129 -1.68 4.85 16.07
C VAL A 129 -1.74 6.17 16.84
N ALA A 130 -1.95 7.30 16.17
CA ALA A 130 -2.11 8.60 16.83
C ALA A 130 -3.31 8.59 17.79
N PHE A 131 -4.44 7.99 17.39
CA PHE A 131 -5.58 7.80 18.29
C PHE A 131 -5.27 6.86 19.46
N SER A 132 -4.49 5.79 19.26
CA SER A 132 -4.05 4.92 20.38
C SER A 132 -3.17 5.69 21.38
N VAL A 133 -2.25 6.50 20.89
CA VAL A 133 -1.38 7.33 21.74
C VAL A 133 -2.21 8.38 22.48
N ALA A 134 -3.15 9.04 21.80
CA ALA A 134 -4.05 10.00 22.43
C ALA A 134 -4.94 9.35 23.50
N CYS A 135 -5.33 8.08 23.31
CA CYS A 135 -6.05 7.29 24.31
C CYS A 135 -5.24 7.17 25.60
N ILE A 136 -3.95 6.81 25.52
CA ILE A 136 -3.06 6.71 26.68
C ILE A 136 -2.85 8.08 27.34
N ILE A 137 -2.54 9.12 26.56
CA ILE A 137 -2.28 10.48 27.10
C ILE A 137 -3.48 11.02 27.86
N ARG A 138 -4.71 10.77 27.38
CA ARG A 138 -5.94 11.22 28.05
C ARG A 138 -6.41 10.31 29.17
N SER A 139 -5.82 9.12 29.32
CA SER A 139 -6.21 8.19 30.38
C SER A 139 -5.56 8.56 31.71
N GLU A 140 -6.23 8.20 32.82
CA GLU A 140 -5.67 8.35 34.17
C GLU A 140 -4.33 7.59 34.36
N LEU A 141 -4.08 6.61 33.49
CA LEU A 141 -2.86 5.81 33.42
C LEU A 141 -1.61 6.69 33.18
N PHE A 142 -1.71 7.70 32.31
CA PHE A 142 -0.64 8.66 32.08
C PHE A 142 -0.31 9.48 33.35
N PHE A 143 -1.34 9.84 34.11
CA PHE A 143 -1.19 10.55 35.37
C PHE A 143 -0.54 9.68 36.45
N LYS A 144 -0.96 8.41 36.58
CA LYS A 144 -0.36 7.43 37.51
C LYS A 144 1.14 7.23 37.24
N ILE A 145 1.52 7.08 35.97
CA ILE A 145 2.93 6.92 35.55
C ILE A 145 3.73 8.18 35.90
N THR A 146 3.21 9.37 35.59
CA THR A 146 3.91 10.64 35.80
C THR A 146 4.11 10.95 37.28
N LYS A 147 3.16 10.56 38.13
CA LYS A 147 3.22 10.80 39.59
C LYS A 147 4.03 9.74 40.37
N GLN A 148 4.80 8.88 39.68
CA GLN A 148 5.59 7.78 40.25
C GLN A 148 4.83 6.90 41.27
N ASN A 149 3.50 6.78 41.16
CA ASN A 149 2.70 5.88 41.99
C ASN A 149 2.68 4.48 41.37
N THR A 150 3.88 3.93 41.16
CA THR A 150 4.13 2.71 40.40
C THR A 150 3.57 1.46 41.08
N GLU A 151 3.31 1.53 42.40
CA GLU A 151 2.73 0.44 43.18
C GLU A 151 1.25 0.17 42.89
N SER A 152 0.54 1.13 42.28
CA SER A 152 -0.90 1.01 41.97
C SER A 152 -1.21 0.62 40.51
N ILE A 153 -0.18 0.46 39.68
CA ILE A 153 -0.36 0.16 38.24
C ILE A 153 -0.75 -1.31 38.10
N THR A 154 -1.93 -1.55 37.52
CA THR A 154 -2.37 -2.92 37.31
C THR A 154 -1.66 -3.52 36.08
N SER A 155 -1.40 -4.83 36.09
CA SER A 155 -0.72 -5.51 34.98
C SER A 155 -1.37 -5.30 33.61
N HIS A 156 -2.70 -5.18 33.54
CA HIS A 156 -3.42 -4.93 32.30
C HIS A 156 -3.22 -3.50 31.75
N GLU A 157 -3.09 -2.50 32.64
CA GLU A 157 -2.77 -1.11 32.28
C GLU A 157 -1.36 -1.03 31.65
N LEU A 158 -0.39 -1.71 32.26
CA LEU A 158 0.97 -1.78 31.74
C LEU A 158 1.03 -2.48 30.38
N LEU A 159 0.28 -3.57 30.21
CA LEU A 159 0.16 -4.28 28.93
C LEU A 159 -0.40 -3.38 27.83
N GLU A 160 -1.35 -2.49 28.15
CA GLU A 160 -1.90 -1.54 27.17
C GLU A 160 -0.84 -0.53 26.71
N VAL A 161 -0.06 0.03 27.64
CA VAL A 161 1.04 0.96 27.32
C VAL A 161 2.11 0.29 26.47
N VAL A 162 2.57 -0.90 26.88
CA VAL A 162 3.58 -1.67 26.13
C VAL A 162 3.07 -2.01 24.73
N ARG A 163 1.80 -2.39 24.63
CA ARG A 163 1.16 -2.66 23.34
C ARG A 163 1.16 -1.40 22.47
N VAL A 164 0.71 -0.25 22.97
CA VAL A 164 0.70 1.00 22.19
C VAL A 164 2.11 1.39 21.75
N ALA A 165 3.11 1.26 22.63
CA ALA A 165 4.52 1.51 22.28
C ALA A 165 5.02 0.58 21.16
N LEU A 166 4.69 -0.71 21.22
CA LEU A 166 4.98 -1.67 20.15
C LEU A 166 4.29 -1.28 18.83
N GLY A 167 3.05 -0.77 18.90
CA GLY A 167 2.31 -0.25 17.75
C GLY A 167 3.01 0.95 17.09
N VAL A 168 3.54 1.88 17.89
CA VAL A 168 4.34 3.02 17.39
C VAL A 168 5.60 2.53 16.68
N LEU A 169 6.34 1.60 17.29
CA LEU A 169 7.54 1.04 16.66
C LEU A 169 7.23 0.34 15.34
N LEU A 170 6.17 -0.47 15.32
CA LEU A 170 5.70 -1.16 14.12
C LEU A 170 5.34 -0.15 13.01
N GLN A 171 4.69 0.96 13.35
CA GLN A 171 4.32 1.99 12.40
C GLN A 171 5.54 2.65 11.74
N LEU A 172 6.63 2.88 12.48
CA LEU A 172 7.88 3.40 11.91
C LEU A 172 8.46 2.44 10.86
N VAL A 173 8.47 1.14 11.14
CA VAL A 173 8.95 0.11 10.20
C VAL A 173 8.06 0.02 8.96
N VAL A 174 6.74 0.16 9.13
CA VAL A 174 5.76 0.20 8.04
C VAL A 174 5.97 1.41 7.14
N ILE A 175 6.17 2.61 7.71
CA ILE A 175 6.46 3.83 6.93
C ILE A 175 7.75 3.66 6.13
N ALA A 176 8.82 3.18 6.76
CA ALA A 176 10.11 2.97 6.09
C ALA A 176 10.00 1.95 4.95
N THR A 177 9.30 0.83 5.18
CA THR A 177 9.15 -0.24 4.18
C THR A 177 8.26 0.22 3.02
N THR A 178 7.15 0.89 3.30
CA THR A 178 6.21 1.39 2.28
C THR A 178 6.86 2.48 1.42
N THR A 179 7.63 3.38 2.03
CA THR A 179 8.36 4.42 1.30
C THR A 179 9.39 3.82 0.36
N ARG A 180 10.20 2.85 0.83
CA ARG A 180 11.17 2.13 -0.01
C ARG A 180 10.51 1.38 -1.16
N LEU A 181 9.38 0.71 -0.89
CA LEU A 181 8.63 0.01 -1.92
C LEU A 181 8.10 0.99 -2.98
N LEU A 182 7.52 2.11 -2.55
CA LEU A 182 6.96 3.14 -3.43
C LEU A 182 8.02 3.81 -4.32
N GLN A 183 9.22 4.06 -3.79
CA GLN A 183 10.36 4.55 -4.56
C GLN A 183 10.78 3.56 -5.64
N ASN A 184 10.83 2.27 -5.32
CA ASN A 184 11.17 1.22 -6.27
C ASN A 184 10.08 0.97 -7.33
N MET A 185 8.84 1.36 -7.07
CA MET A 185 7.73 1.30 -8.04
C MET A 185 7.65 2.51 -8.97
N SER A 186 8.34 3.61 -8.65
CA SER A 186 8.27 4.84 -9.46
C SER A 186 9.24 4.76 -10.65
N PRO A 187 8.89 5.30 -11.83
CA PRO A 187 9.80 5.33 -12.98
C PRO A 187 11.10 6.06 -12.61
N PRO A 188 12.26 5.63 -13.14
CA PRO A 188 13.52 6.33 -12.90
C PRO A 188 13.38 7.78 -13.37
N ARG A 189 13.64 8.73 -12.47
CA ARG A 189 13.70 10.15 -12.81
C ARG A 189 14.76 10.31 -13.90
N ARG A 190 14.35 10.72 -15.11
CA ARG A 190 15.30 11.00 -16.18
C ARG A 190 16.23 12.11 -15.67
N ALA A 191 17.53 11.84 -15.65
CA ALA A 191 18.51 12.90 -15.50
C ALA A 191 18.34 13.81 -16.73
N SER A 192 17.80 14.99 -16.50
CA SER A 192 17.75 16.11 -17.44
C SER A 192 19.11 16.77 -17.52
#